data_AF-A0AAE3VW31-F1
#
_entry.id   AF-A0AAE3VW31-F1
#
_cell.length_a   1.000
_cell.length_b   1.000
_cell.length_c   1.000
_cell.angle_alpha   90.00
_cell.angle_beta   90.00
_cell.angle_gamma   90.00
#
_symmetry.space_group_name_H-M   'P 1'
#
loop_
_entity.id
_entity.type
_entity.pdbx_description
1 polymer ?
#
loop_
_entity_poly.entity_id
_entity_poly.type
_entity_poly.pdbx_seq_one_letter_code
_entity_poly.pdbx_strand_id
1 'polypeptide(L)'
;MTISSALVLLFTFLAVPIPVAAASSARAPINLNVRNTGGYIVDICIRSKNDPVQTEDRFCVWNLTVNETEDMPLDDEGVGVLLDFWVDLGPSYEGYDVTGRDWCHWSGLVQNVKMQCESVPRPPATHSAPSIAPFDPSAVRDADDRRVDVSLLNLLAWSVSASGVVGILIVGLNMTLQMRRGDMGFGPDQWRQLTIVGISCIIAVAVAPILTFLDIKLP
;
A
#
# COMPACT_ATOMS: atom_id res chain seq x y z
N MET A 1 13.88 0.55 -39.54
CA MET A 1 12.71 -0.10 -38.90
C MET A 1 13.03 -1.57 -38.75
N THR A 2 13.25 -2.07 -37.52
CA THR A 2 13.11 -3.51 -37.12
C THR A 2 13.59 -3.81 -35.69
N ILE A 3 14.43 -2.96 -35.08
CA ILE A 3 14.96 -3.24 -33.73
C ILE A 3 13.94 -2.92 -32.60
N SER A 4 12.96 -2.03 -32.84
CA SER A 4 11.99 -1.63 -31.81
C SER A 4 10.97 -2.72 -31.45
N SER A 5 10.65 -3.65 -32.36
CA SER A 5 9.61 -4.66 -32.12
C SER A 5 10.12 -5.89 -31.35
N ALA A 6 11.41 -6.19 -31.42
CA ALA A 6 12.01 -7.31 -30.69
C ALA A 6 12.16 -7.02 -29.18
N LEU A 7 12.40 -5.76 -28.83
CA LEU A 7 12.59 -5.36 -27.43
C LEU A 7 11.26 -5.30 -26.64
N VAL A 8 10.15 -5.03 -27.32
CA VAL A 8 8.79 -5.03 -26.72
C VAL A 8 8.28 -6.45 -26.46
N LEU A 9 8.69 -7.43 -27.28
CA LEU A 9 8.34 -8.84 -27.08
C LEU A 9 9.16 -9.53 -25.99
N LEU A 10 10.39 -9.07 -25.70
CA LEU A 10 11.19 -9.63 -24.61
C LEU A 10 10.71 -9.14 -23.22
N PHE A 11 10.19 -7.92 -23.14
CA PHE A 11 9.70 -7.35 -21.87
C PHE A 11 8.33 -7.89 -21.44
N THR A 12 7.52 -8.42 -22.37
CA THR A 12 6.20 -8.98 -22.08
C THR A 12 6.23 -10.41 -21.51
N PHE A 13 7.37 -11.12 -21.60
CA PHE A 13 7.51 -12.47 -21.06
C PHE A 13 8.05 -12.54 -19.60
N LEU A 14 8.46 -11.42 -19.01
CA LEU A 14 8.98 -11.37 -17.63
C LEU A 14 7.95 -10.92 -16.58
N ALA A 15 6.71 -10.68 -16.98
CA ALA A 15 5.60 -10.46 -16.05
C ALA A 15 5.10 -11.80 -15.48
N VAL A 16 5.95 -12.52 -14.75
CA VAL A 16 5.46 -13.58 -13.87
C VAL A 16 4.81 -12.88 -12.67
N PRO A 17 3.50 -13.09 -12.41
CA PRO A 17 2.86 -12.48 -11.25
C PRO A 17 3.51 -13.06 -10.00
N ILE A 18 4.25 -12.23 -9.27
CA ILE A 18 4.73 -12.56 -7.93
C ILE A 18 3.47 -12.63 -7.07
N PRO A 19 3.12 -13.79 -6.47
CA PRO A 19 2.06 -13.83 -5.48
C PRO A 19 2.58 -13.10 -4.25
N VAL A 20 2.25 -11.82 -4.14
CA VAL A 20 2.44 -11.07 -2.91
C VAL A 20 1.41 -11.61 -1.93
N ALA A 21 1.83 -12.57 -1.11
CA ALA A 21 1.07 -12.98 0.07
C ALA A 21 1.15 -11.85 1.10
N ALA A 22 0.38 -10.78 0.86
CA ALA A 22 0.10 -9.79 1.88
C ALA A 22 -0.80 -10.47 2.90
N ALA A 23 -0.22 -10.95 4.01
CA ALA A 23 -0.97 -11.22 5.21
C ALA A 23 -1.40 -9.87 5.81
N SER A 24 -2.33 -9.18 5.15
CA SER A 24 -3.09 -8.13 5.82
C SER A 24 -4.05 -8.85 6.76
N SER A 25 -3.87 -8.63 8.06
CA SER A 25 -4.90 -8.91 9.04
C SER A 25 -6.08 -8.01 8.70
N ALA A 26 -6.95 -8.45 7.77
CA ALA A 26 -8.12 -7.73 7.33
C ALA A 26 -9.05 -7.54 8.53
N ARG A 27 -8.94 -6.38 9.18
CA ARG A 27 -9.93 -5.95 10.17
C ARG A 27 -11.20 -5.67 9.39
N ALA A 28 -12.34 -6.12 9.92
CA ALA A 28 -13.62 -5.92 9.23
C ALA A 28 -13.85 -4.41 9.01
N PRO A 29 -14.18 -3.97 7.78
CA PRO A 29 -14.42 -2.56 7.49
C PRO A 29 -15.56 -2.05 8.37
N ILE A 30 -15.41 -0.82 8.90
CA ILE A 30 -16.48 -0.17 9.64
C ILE A 30 -17.36 0.55 8.62
N ASN A 31 -18.64 0.18 8.56
CA ASN A 31 -19.60 0.88 7.73
C ASN A 31 -20.13 2.10 8.49
N LEU A 32 -19.84 3.31 7.99
CA LEU A 32 -20.44 4.55 8.46
C LEU A 32 -21.71 4.82 7.64
N ASN A 33 -22.86 4.80 8.30
CA ASN A 33 -24.13 5.09 7.66
C ASN A 33 -24.40 6.60 7.68
N VAL A 34 -24.45 7.23 6.51
CA VAL A 34 -24.71 8.67 6.39
C VAL A 34 -26.04 8.89 5.71
N ARG A 35 -26.91 9.68 6.36
CA ARG A 35 -28.23 10.02 5.85
C ARG A 35 -28.34 11.51 5.57
N ASN A 36 -28.63 11.85 4.32
CA ASN A 36 -28.92 13.21 3.89
C ASN A 36 -30.43 13.49 4.02
N THR A 37 -30.84 14.39 4.91
CA THR A 37 -32.20 14.95 4.90
C THR A 37 -32.25 16.43 4.51
N GLY A 38 -31.12 16.99 4.09
CA GLY A 38 -31.04 18.29 3.45
C GLY A 38 -31.68 18.25 2.05
N GLY A 39 -32.33 19.33 1.65
CA GLY A 39 -32.98 19.44 0.33
C GLY A 39 -32.01 19.72 -0.83
N TYR A 40 -30.76 19.24 -0.75
CA TYR A 40 -29.70 19.51 -1.72
C TYR A 40 -28.71 18.34 -1.78
N ILE A 41 -27.95 18.29 -2.87
CA ILE A 41 -26.93 17.27 -3.13
C ILE A 41 -25.65 17.68 -2.39
N VAL A 42 -24.96 16.67 -1.83
CA VAL A 42 -23.64 16.86 -1.21
C VAL A 42 -22.64 15.85 -1.71
N ASP A 43 -21.42 16.35 -1.89
CA ASP A 43 -20.25 15.51 -2.04
C ASP A 43 -19.58 15.33 -0.69
N ILE A 44 -19.34 14.07 -0.33
CA ILE A 44 -18.67 13.67 0.91
C ILE A 44 -17.20 13.41 0.60
N CYS A 45 -16.33 14.08 1.35
CA CYS A 45 -14.89 13.93 1.26
C CYS A 45 -14.31 13.46 2.58
N ILE A 46 -13.37 12.53 2.53
CA ILE A 46 -12.69 12.01 3.72
C ILE A 46 -11.29 12.60 3.82
N ARG A 47 -10.88 12.91 5.05
CA ARG A 47 -9.52 13.34 5.38
C ARG A 47 -8.99 12.56 6.58
N SER A 48 -7.73 12.13 6.52
CA SER A 48 -7.00 11.57 7.65
C SER A 48 -6.65 12.67 8.66
N LYS A 49 -6.90 12.44 9.95
CA LYS A 49 -6.49 13.35 11.04
C LYS A 49 -4.98 13.36 11.25
N ASN A 50 -4.31 12.29 10.85
CA ASN A 50 -2.88 12.08 11.08
C ASN A 50 -2.00 12.65 9.97
N ASP A 51 -2.57 13.14 8.87
CA ASP A 51 -1.79 13.82 7.83
C ASP A 51 -1.56 15.28 8.25
N PRO A 52 -0.33 15.64 8.67
CA PRO A 52 -0.01 17.00 9.11
C PRO A 52 0.12 17.95 7.92
N VAL A 53 0.16 17.41 6.71
CA VAL A 53 0.21 18.17 5.47
C VAL A 53 -1.23 18.46 5.09
N GLN A 54 -1.67 19.72 5.25
CA GLN A 54 -2.92 20.22 4.68
C GLN A 54 -2.88 20.26 3.13
N THR A 55 -2.18 19.33 2.50
CA THR A 55 -2.22 19.14 1.07
C THR A 55 -3.61 18.66 0.70
N GLU A 56 -4.11 19.20 -0.41
CA GLU A 56 -5.46 19.16 -0.92
C GLU A 56 -5.99 17.77 -1.29
N ASP A 57 -5.37 16.69 -0.81
CA ASP A 57 -5.76 15.30 -1.04
C ASP A 57 -6.99 14.96 -0.19
N ARG A 58 -8.08 15.66 -0.50
CA ARG A 58 -9.44 15.30 -0.12
C ARG A 58 -9.90 14.25 -1.13
N PHE A 59 -10.14 13.04 -0.64
CA PHE A 59 -10.74 12.00 -1.46
C PHE A 59 -12.26 12.13 -1.36
N CYS A 60 -12.86 12.77 -2.37
CA CYS A 60 -14.31 12.90 -2.52
C CYS A 60 -14.81 11.77 -3.41
N VAL A 61 -15.67 10.90 -2.88
CA VAL A 61 -16.06 9.65 -3.56
C VAL A 61 -17.56 9.57 -3.76
N TRP A 62 -18.33 10.16 -2.84
CA TRP A 62 -19.76 9.90 -2.75
C TRP A 62 -20.57 11.16 -2.96
N ASN A 63 -21.60 11.04 -3.81
CA ASN A 63 -22.59 12.05 -4.07
C ASN A 63 -23.91 11.60 -3.44
N LEU A 64 -24.31 12.23 -2.32
CA LEU A 64 -25.51 11.84 -1.60
C LEU A 64 -26.71 12.68 -2.06
N THR A 65 -27.72 12.01 -2.60
CA THR A 65 -28.97 12.69 -2.97
C THR A 65 -29.91 12.88 -1.78
N VAL A 66 -30.95 13.68 -1.97
CA VAL A 66 -31.90 14.06 -0.91
C VAL A 66 -32.67 12.84 -0.41
N ASN A 67 -32.69 12.65 0.91
CA ASN A 67 -33.34 11.52 1.60
C ASN A 67 -32.73 10.15 1.25
N GLU A 68 -31.49 10.13 0.79
CA GLU A 68 -30.71 8.92 0.56
C GLU A 68 -29.85 8.57 1.79
N THR A 69 -29.54 7.29 1.93
CA THR A 69 -28.68 6.76 2.98
C THR A 69 -27.66 5.84 2.32
N GLU A 70 -26.38 6.09 2.57
CA GLU A 70 -25.29 5.29 2.01
C GLU A 70 -24.39 4.78 3.13
N ASP A 71 -23.94 3.54 2.97
CA ASP A 71 -22.99 2.89 3.86
C ASP A 71 -21.58 3.08 3.28
N MET A 72 -20.73 3.80 4.01
CA MET A 72 -19.35 4.04 3.61
C MET A 72 -18.41 3.11 4.39
N PRO A 73 -17.71 2.17 3.72
CA PRO A 73 -16.69 1.37 4.38
C PRO A 73 -15.48 2.26 4.69
N LEU A 74 -15.18 2.42 5.98
CA LEU A 74 -13.99 3.08 6.50
C LEU A 74 -12.98 2.01 6.93
N ASP A 75 -11.72 2.21 6.53
CA ASP A 75 -10.61 1.40 7.03
C ASP A 75 -10.24 1.88 8.44
N ASP A 76 -10.52 1.05 9.44
CA ASP A 76 -10.31 1.35 10.85
C ASP A 76 -8.85 1.09 11.26
N GLU A 77 -7.93 1.85 10.68
CA GLU A 77 -6.51 1.81 11.08
C GLU A 77 -6.26 2.49 12.45
N GLY A 78 -7.32 2.82 13.21
CA GLY A 78 -7.20 3.64 14.42
C GLY A 78 -6.74 5.08 14.12
N VAL A 79 -6.72 5.45 12.85
CA VAL A 79 -6.45 6.80 12.37
C VAL A 79 -7.75 7.58 12.52
N GLY A 80 -7.70 8.71 13.22
CA GLY A 80 -8.88 9.57 13.32
C GLY A 80 -9.32 10.00 11.93
N VAL A 81 -10.61 9.88 11.62
CA VAL A 81 -11.15 10.24 10.30
C VAL A 81 -11.97 11.52 10.45
N LEU A 82 -11.65 12.51 9.63
CA LEU A 82 -12.39 13.76 9.51
C LEU A 82 -13.28 13.68 8.27
N LEU A 83 -14.57 13.94 8.45
CA LEU A 83 -15.51 14.06 7.35
C LEU A 83 -15.65 15.54 6.97
N ASP A 84 -15.37 15.82 5.70
CA ASP A 84 -15.60 17.11 5.06
C ASP A 84 -16.75 16.97 4.06
N PHE A 85 -17.55 18.02 3.90
CA PHE A 85 -18.60 18.04 2.89
C PHE A 85 -18.51 19.27 2.01
N TRP A 86 -18.85 19.06 0.75
CA TRP A 86 -18.91 20.09 -0.25
C TRP A 86 -20.32 20.20 -0.82
N VAL A 87 -20.82 21.43 -0.89
CA VAL A 87 -22.11 21.76 -1.49
C VAL A 87 -21.80 22.59 -2.72
N ASP A 88 -22.39 22.24 -3.87
CA ASP A 88 -22.16 22.92 -5.16
C ASP A 88 -22.33 24.45 -5.13
N LEU A 89 -22.99 24.98 -4.08
CA LEU A 89 -23.39 26.38 -3.94
C LEU A 89 -22.46 27.23 -3.05
N GLY A 90 -21.39 26.68 -2.46
CA GLY A 90 -20.54 27.49 -1.56
C GLY A 90 -19.40 26.76 -0.84
N PRO A 91 -18.62 27.49 -0.03
CA PRO A 91 -17.45 26.95 0.64
C PRO A 91 -17.80 25.83 1.61
N SER A 92 -16.90 24.85 1.70
CA SER A 92 -16.97 23.67 2.56
C SER A 92 -17.08 24.05 4.05
N TYR A 93 -17.84 23.26 4.79
CA TYR A 93 -17.77 23.27 6.25
C TYR A 93 -16.91 22.07 6.68
N GLU A 94 -15.95 22.30 7.57
CA GLU A 94 -14.79 21.42 7.71
C GLU A 94 -14.75 20.65 9.04
N GLY A 95 -14.31 19.39 8.96
CA GLY A 95 -13.60 18.72 10.04
C GLY A 95 -14.45 18.03 11.10
N TYR A 96 -15.54 17.37 10.73
CA TYR A 96 -16.30 16.59 11.71
C TYR A 96 -15.58 15.29 12.05
N ASP A 97 -15.17 15.14 13.31
CA ASP A 97 -14.55 13.91 13.81
C ASP A 97 -15.59 12.80 13.95
N VAL A 98 -15.52 11.84 13.02
CA VAL A 98 -16.41 10.67 12.95
C VAL A 98 -15.77 9.41 13.52
N THR A 99 -14.60 9.53 14.17
CA THR A 99 -13.87 8.39 14.71
C THR A 99 -14.73 7.62 15.71
N GLY A 100 -14.99 6.34 15.43
CA GLY A 100 -15.79 5.47 16.29
C GLY A 100 -17.30 5.75 16.28
N ARG A 101 -17.81 6.46 15.27
CA ARG A 101 -19.24 6.68 15.08
C ARG A 101 -19.76 5.80 13.94
N ASP A 102 -20.98 5.30 14.11
CA ASP A 102 -21.60 4.35 13.17
C ASP A 102 -22.66 5.03 12.29
N TRP A 103 -23.21 6.15 12.76
CA TRP A 103 -24.21 6.91 12.03
C TRP A 103 -24.00 8.41 12.16
N CYS A 104 -24.22 9.09 11.04
CA CYS A 104 -24.27 10.54 10.97
C CYS A 104 -25.54 10.97 10.24
N HIS A 105 -26.33 11.80 10.92
CA HIS A 105 -27.51 12.41 10.37
C HIS A 105 -27.25 13.85 9.99
N TRP A 106 -27.69 14.21 8.79
CA TRP A 106 -27.48 15.53 8.24
C TRP A 106 -28.80 16.24 7.99
N SER A 107 -28.93 17.45 8.54
CA SER A 107 -30.15 18.26 8.46
C SER A 107 -29.82 19.75 8.33
N GLY A 108 -30.74 20.51 7.72
CA GLY A 108 -30.62 21.95 7.61
C GLY A 108 -30.83 22.48 6.20
N LEU A 109 -30.71 23.80 6.06
CA LEU A 109 -30.65 24.51 4.78
C LEU A 109 -29.19 24.72 4.39
N VAL A 110 -28.92 25.01 3.11
CA VAL A 110 -27.57 25.23 2.55
C VAL A 110 -26.69 26.19 3.38
N GLN A 111 -27.30 27.15 4.09
CA GLN A 111 -26.59 28.14 4.91
C GLN A 111 -26.43 27.74 6.39
N ASN A 112 -27.17 26.74 6.87
CA ASN A 112 -27.25 26.34 8.28
C ASN A 112 -27.23 24.81 8.39
N VAL A 113 -26.16 24.25 7.87
CA VAL A 113 -25.94 22.82 7.85
C VAL A 113 -25.59 22.32 9.25
N LYS A 114 -26.33 21.32 9.75
CA LYS A 114 -26.04 20.67 11.04
C LYS A 114 -25.82 19.18 10.84
N MET A 115 -24.63 18.74 11.25
CA MET A 115 -24.27 17.32 11.30
C MET A 115 -24.38 16.83 12.73
N GLN A 116 -25.21 15.82 12.95
CA GLN A 116 -25.33 15.12 14.23
C GLN A 116 -24.90 13.69 14.00
N CYS A 117 -23.70 13.36 14.45
CA CYS A 117 -23.30 11.97 14.55
C CYS A 117 -23.54 11.50 15.96
N GLU A 118 -24.02 10.28 16.13
CA GLU A 118 -24.19 9.72 17.46
C GLU A 118 -23.48 8.37 17.51
N SER A 119 -22.80 8.16 18.63
CA SER A 119 -22.13 6.90 18.90
C SER A 119 -23.23 5.93 19.31
N VAL A 120 -23.60 4.98 18.44
CA VAL A 120 -24.34 3.81 18.94
C VAL A 120 -23.44 3.16 19.98
N PRO A 121 -23.95 2.84 21.19
CA PRO A 121 -23.22 2.03 22.15
C PRO A 121 -22.89 0.69 21.50
N ARG A 122 -21.71 0.61 20.86
CA ARG A 122 -21.23 -0.63 20.27
C ARG A 122 -20.88 -1.54 21.45
N PRO A 123 -21.45 -2.75 21.54
CA PRO A 123 -21.02 -3.69 22.56
C PRO A 123 -19.50 -3.83 22.44
N PRO A 124 -18.76 -3.86 23.56
CA PRO A 124 -17.30 -3.91 23.53
C PRO A 124 -16.89 -5.03 22.61
N ALA A 125 -16.21 -4.69 21.51
CA ALA A 125 -15.77 -5.67 20.56
C ALA A 125 -14.86 -6.64 21.32
N THR A 126 -15.34 -7.85 21.56
CA THR A 126 -14.54 -8.95 22.09
C THR A 126 -13.55 -9.34 20.99
N HIS A 127 -12.50 -8.53 20.82
CA HIS A 127 -11.32 -8.88 20.06
C HIS A 127 -10.60 -9.98 20.86
N SER A 128 -11.05 -11.21 20.69
CA SER A 128 -10.21 -12.36 21.01
C SER A 128 -9.08 -12.35 19.98
N ALA A 129 -7.89 -11.94 20.41
CA ALA A 129 -6.70 -12.11 19.58
C ALA A 129 -6.68 -13.58 19.10
N PRO A 130 -6.56 -13.85 17.79
CA PRO A 130 -6.40 -15.23 17.34
C PRO A 130 -5.19 -15.78 18.08
N SER A 131 -5.36 -16.89 18.81
CA SER A 131 -4.24 -17.50 19.49
C SER A 131 -3.33 -18.07 18.41
N ILE A 132 -2.30 -17.31 18.06
CA ILE A 132 -1.23 -17.80 17.21
C ILE A 132 -0.57 -18.91 18.02
N ALA A 133 -0.74 -20.16 17.56
CA ALA A 133 -0.04 -21.27 18.17
C ALA A 133 1.46 -20.92 18.17
N PRO A 134 2.19 -21.17 19.27
CA PRO A 134 3.62 -20.92 19.31
C PRO A 134 4.25 -21.63 18.12
N PHE A 135 5.02 -20.87 17.33
CA PHE A 135 5.74 -21.38 16.18
C PHE A 135 6.64 -22.53 16.66
N ASP A 136 6.26 -23.75 16.30
CA ASP A 136 7.01 -24.96 16.64
C ASP A 136 7.88 -25.36 15.44
N PRO A 137 9.19 -25.05 15.46
CA PRO A 137 10.10 -25.46 14.38
C PRO A 137 10.21 -27.00 14.27
N SER A 138 9.82 -27.75 15.32
CA SER A 138 9.82 -29.22 15.32
C SER A 138 8.73 -29.80 14.43
N ALA A 139 7.57 -29.14 14.33
CA ALA A 139 6.45 -29.58 13.51
C ALA A 139 6.74 -29.49 11.99
N VAL A 140 7.70 -28.65 11.60
CA VAL A 140 8.19 -28.51 10.21
C VAL A 140 9.08 -29.69 9.81
N ARG A 141 9.72 -30.38 10.78
CA ARG A 141 10.65 -31.47 10.48
C ARG A 141 9.98 -32.76 10.00
N ASP A 142 8.73 -32.99 10.41
CA ASP A 142 8.02 -34.26 10.21
C ASP A 142 6.88 -34.17 9.17
N ALA A 143 6.63 -33.00 8.58
CA ALA A 143 5.70 -32.88 7.46
C ALA A 143 6.36 -33.35 6.16
N ASP A 144 5.81 -34.42 5.57
CA ASP A 144 6.04 -34.91 4.20
C ASP A 144 5.57 -33.90 3.11
N ASP A 145 5.52 -32.60 3.45
CA ASP A 145 5.20 -31.47 2.59
C ASP A 145 6.42 -30.56 2.33
N ARG A 146 7.63 -31.10 2.53
CA ARG A 146 8.90 -30.39 2.24
C ARG A 146 9.02 -29.89 0.80
N ARG A 147 8.17 -30.33 -0.14
CA ARG A 147 8.28 -29.90 -1.55
C ARG A 147 7.93 -28.42 -1.73
N VAL A 148 7.04 -27.87 -0.90
CA VAL A 148 6.60 -26.47 -1.05
C VAL A 148 7.67 -25.52 -0.51
N ASP A 149 8.27 -25.82 0.65
CA ASP A 149 9.26 -24.92 1.29
C ASP A 149 10.57 -24.81 0.50
N VAL A 150 11.16 -25.93 0.04
CA VAL A 150 12.36 -25.83 -0.82
C VAL A 150 12.05 -25.24 -2.19
N SER A 151 10.84 -25.41 -2.71
CA SER A 151 10.47 -24.79 -4.00
C SER A 151 10.30 -23.28 -3.84
N LEU A 152 9.71 -22.81 -2.74
CA LEU A 152 9.58 -21.38 -2.44
C LEU A 152 10.94 -20.74 -2.18
N LEU A 153 11.80 -21.37 -1.38
CA LEU A 153 13.17 -20.90 -1.15
C LEU A 153 13.98 -20.87 -2.45
N ASN A 154 13.83 -21.88 -3.31
CA ASN A 154 14.51 -21.94 -4.61
C ASN A 154 13.97 -20.87 -5.57
N LEU A 155 12.66 -20.59 -5.56
CA LEU A 155 12.05 -19.50 -6.32
C LEU A 155 12.53 -18.13 -5.87
N LEU A 156 12.59 -17.90 -4.55
CA LEU A 156 13.14 -16.68 -3.96
C LEU A 156 14.62 -16.49 -4.30
N ALA A 157 15.42 -17.56 -4.18
CA ALA A 157 16.83 -17.55 -4.58
C ALA A 157 16.99 -17.21 -6.07
N TRP A 158 16.14 -17.78 -6.92
CA TRP A 158 16.15 -17.50 -8.36
C TRP A 158 15.74 -16.05 -8.66
N SER A 159 14.69 -15.53 -8.01
CA SER A 159 14.24 -14.14 -8.22
C SER A 159 15.27 -13.10 -7.78
N VAL A 160 15.97 -13.36 -6.66
CA VAL A 160 17.03 -12.46 -6.19
C VAL A 160 18.19 -12.45 -7.18
N SER A 161 18.61 -13.62 -7.68
CA SER A 161 19.67 -13.69 -8.69
C SER A 161 19.28 -13.00 -10.01
N ALA A 162 18.02 -13.13 -10.45
CA ALA A 162 17.51 -12.48 -11.66
C ALA A 162 17.47 -10.95 -11.51
N SER A 163 17.03 -10.43 -10.36
CA SER A 163 17.02 -8.99 -10.08
C SER A 163 18.43 -8.37 -10.12
N GLY A 164 19.44 -9.11 -9.66
CA GLY A 164 20.83 -8.67 -9.73
C GLY A 164 21.33 -8.48 -11.17
N VAL A 165 21.00 -9.44 -12.05
CA VAL A 165 21.36 -9.36 -13.48
C VAL A 165 20.64 -8.20 -14.18
N VAL A 166 19.36 -7.99 -13.88
CA VAL A 166 18.57 -6.88 -14.45
C VAL A 166 19.16 -5.52 -14.05
N GLY A 167 19.56 -5.36 -12.79
CA GLY A 167 20.20 -4.13 -12.31
C GLY A 167 21.48 -3.78 -13.09
N ILE A 168 22.36 -4.76 -13.30
CA ILE A 168 23.59 -4.57 -14.08
C ILE A 168 23.29 -4.20 -15.54
N LEU A 169 22.27 -4.83 -16.13
CA LEU A 169 21.90 -4.61 -17.52
C LEU A 169 21.38 -3.18 -17.75
N ILE A 170 20.56 -2.64 -16.83
CA ILE A 170 20.05 -1.26 -16.90
C ILE A 170 21.20 -0.25 -16.84
N VAL A 171 22.17 -0.45 -15.93
CA VAL A 171 23.33 0.44 -15.82
C VAL A 171 24.20 0.38 -17.09
N GLY A 172 24.44 -0.82 -17.62
CA GLY A 172 25.14 -1.00 -18.90
C GLY A 172 24.44 -0.29 -20.07
N LEU A 173 23.11 -0.39 -20.14
CA LEU A 173 22.32 0.28 -21.17
C LEU A 173 22.49 1.81 -21.10
N ASN A 174 22.39 2.38 -19.90
CA ASN A 174 22.58 3.82 -19.71
C ASN A 174 23.98 4.29 -20.11
N MET A 175 25.01 3.46 -19.90
CA MET A 175 26.38 3.78 -20.30
C MET A 175 26.56 3.72 -21.83
N THR A 176 25.98 2.71 -22.50
CA THR A 176 26.03 2.60 -23.97
C THR A 176 25.28 3.73 -24.67
N LEU A 177 24.16 4.20 -24.10
CA LEU A 177 23.40 5.34 -24.62
C LEU A 177 24.20 6.65 -24.55
N GLN A 178 25.05 6.81 -23.54
CA GLN A 178 25.90 7.99 -23.39
C GLN A 178 27.04 8.00 -24.42
N MET A 179 27.66 6.84 -24.70
CA MET A 179 28.67 6.74 -25.77
C MET A 179 28.14 7.12 -27.15
N ARG A 180 26.85 6.87 -27.42
CA ARG A 180 26.20 7.28 -28.68
C ARG A 180 25.95 8.78 -28.79
N ARG A 181 25.82 9.50 -27.67
CA ARG A 181 25.58 10.95 -27.67
C ARG A 181 26.86 11.77 -27.82
N GLY A 182 28.03 11.12 -27.84
CA GLY A 182 29.33 11.79 -27.95
C GLY A 182 29.72 12.62 -26.73
N ASP A 183 28.88 12.60 -25.69
CA ASP A 183 29.12 13.30 -24.44
C ASP A 183 29.88 12.36 -23.50
N MET A 184 31.19 12.29 -23.69
CA MET A 184 32.10 11.61 -22.76
C MET A 184 32.44 12.52 -21.58
N GLY A 185 31.43 13.12 -20.95
CA GLY A 185 31.60 13.69 -19.63
C GLY A 185 31.67 12.56 -18.61
N PHE A 186 32.88 12.21 -18.16
CA PHE A 186 33.09 11.42 -16.94
C PHE A 186 32.57 12.23 -15.75
N GLY A 187 31.25 12.29 -15.59
CA GLY A 187 30.59 12.91 -14.47
C GLY A 187 30.69 11.99 -13.26
N PRO A 188 31.02 12.49 -12.06
CA PRO A 188 31.00 11.69 -10.84
C PRO A 188 29.61 11.10 -10.55
N ASP A 189 28.56 11.66 -11.15
CA ASP A 189 27.17 11.23 -10.95
C ASP A 189 26.87 9.84 -11.54
N GLN A 190 27.43 9.47 -12.70
CA GLN A 190 27.21 8.12 -13.25
C GLN A 190 27.97 7.06 -12.45
N TRP A 191 29.17 7.40 -11.98
CA TRP A 191 29.97 6.53 -11.12
C TRP A 191 29.25 6.28 -9.79
N ARG A 192 28.63 7.30 -9.19
CA ARG A 192 27.89 7.17 -7.95
C ARG A 192 26.73 6.17 -8.06
N GLN A 193 25.99 6.17 -9.16
CA GLN A 193 24.90 5.21 -9.38
C GLN A 193 25.43 3.77 -9.52
N LEU A 194 26.52 3.59 -10.28
CA LEU A 194 27.16 2.29 -10.41
C LEU A 194 27.66 1.76 -9.06
N THR A 195 28.29 2.61 -8.25
CA THR A 195 28.83 2.20 -6.94
C THR A 195 27.72 1.84 -5.95
N ILE A 196 26.62 2.59 -5.91
CA ILE A 196 25.48 2.28 -5.01
C ILE A 196 24.86 0.93 -5.37
N VAL A 197 24.61 0.68 -6.66
CA VAL A 197 24.04 -0.59 -7.13
C VAL A 197 25.04 -1.75 -6.98
N GLY A 198 26.32 -1.50 -7.22
CA GLY A 198 27.38 -2.50 -7.03
C GLY A 198 27.51 -2.93 -5.57
N ILE A 199 27.52 -1.96 -4.64
CA ILE A 199 27.59 -2.25 -3.21
C ILE A 199 26.35 -3.00 -2.72
N SER A 200 25.14 -2.62 -3.17
CA SER A 200 23.92 -3.33 -2.77
C SER A 200 23.92 -4.80 -3.22
N CYS A 201 24.43 -5.06 -4.43
CA CYS A 201 24.57 -6.42 -4.97
C CYS A 201 25.57 -7.25 -4.15
N ILE A 202 26.72 -6.66 -3.77
CA ILE A 202 27.72 -7.33 -2.92
C ILE A 202 27.15 -7.64 -1.53
N ILE A 203 26.43 -6.69 -0.92
CA ILE A 203 25.79 -6.90 0.40
C ILE A 203 24.78 -8.05 0.31
N ALA A 204 23.94 -8.09 -0.73
CA ALA A 204 22.96 -9.15 -0.92
C ALA A 204 23.61 -10.55 -1.05
N VAL A 205 24.71 -10.65 -1.80
CA VAL A 205 25.46 -11.93 -1.92
C VAL A 205 26.18 -12.29 -0.62
N ALA A 206 26.64 -11.30 0.13
CA ALA A 206 27.36 -11.51 1.39
C ALA A 206 26.45 -11.98 2.55
N VAL A 207 25.13 -11.79 2.48
CA VAL A 207 24.20 -12.26 3.51
C VAL A 207 24.31 -13.77 3.73
N ALA A 208 24.42 -14.56 2.67
CA ALA A 208 24.51 -16.02 2.78
C ALA A 208 25.74 -16.51 3.57
N PRO A 209 26.99 -16.12 3.22
CA PRO A 209 28.15 -16.52 4.00
C PRO A 209 28.16 -15.92 5.40
N ILE A 210 27.68 -14.67 5.59
CA ILE A 210 27.59 -14.04 6.92
C ILE A 210 26.72 -14.89 7.86
N LEU A 211 25.56 -15.37 7.39
CA LEU A 211 24.69 -16.25 8.18
C LEU A 211 25.36 -17.58 8.53
N THR A 212 26.16 -18.15 7.63
CA THR A 212 26.93 -19.39 7.93
C THR A 212 28.07 -19.16 8.92
N PHE A 213 28.71 -17.98 8.90
CA PHE A 213 29.77 -17.62 9.83
C PHE A 213 29.25 -17.33 11.23
N LEU A 214 28.03 -16.79 11.35
CA LEU A 214 27.44 -16.48 12.64
C LEU A 214 26.95 -17.72 13.42
N ASP A 215 27.03 -18.93 12.84
CA ASP A 215 26.55 -20.21 13.42
C ASP A 215 25.25 -20.03 14.23
N ILE A 216 24.35 -19.19 13.71
CA ILE A 216 23.00 -19.10 14.24
C ILE A 216 22.37 -20.42 13.83
N LYS A 217 22.45 -21.39 14.75
CA LYS A 217 21.60 -22.58 14.73
C LYS A 217 20.17 -22.07 14.72
N LEU A 218 19.60 -21.97 13.53
CA LEU A 218 18.16 -21.95 13.37
C LEU A 218 17.69 -23.29 13.95
N PRO A 219 16.93 -23.28 15.06
CA PRO A 219 16.43 -24.48 15.69
C PRO A 219 15.50 -25.26 14.75
#